data_AF-A0A126T360-F1
#
_entry.id   AF-A0A126T360-F1
#
_cell.length_a   1.000
_cell.length_b   1.000
_cell.length_c   1.000
_cell.angle_alpha   90.00
_cell.angle_beta   90.00
_cell.angle_gamma   90.00
#
_symmetry.space_group_name_H-M   'P 1'
#
loop_
_entity.id
_entity.type
_entity.pdbx_description
1 polymer ?
#
loop_
_entity_poly.entity_id
_entity_poly.type
_entity_poly.pdbx_seq_one_letter_code
_entity_poly.pdbx_strand_id
1 'polypeptide(L)'
;MQLRAVATACSIAVSRTELDGDEVENALQCIREDRLPDEVLINRLSLLVSNLDDLYFQLDEAGDSKAINIFSKARAASALLFALSDKSPQLNESIYEALAAVDDPAEITDSIKFG
;
A
#
# COMPACT_ATOMS: atom_id res chain seq x y z
N MET A 1 18.76 0.32 3.99
CA MET A 1 18.35 -1.04 3.59
C MET A 1 16.84 -1.22 3.70
N GLN A 2 16.22 -0.94 4.86
CA GLN A 2 14.78 -1.15 5.08
C GLN A 2 13.86 -0.25 4.22
N LEU A 3 14.15 1.05 4.11
CA LEU A 3 13.33 1.99 3.30
C LEU A 3 13.31 1.67 1.80
N ARG A 4 14.42 1.18 1.25
CA ARG A 4 14.48 0.75 -0.16
C ARG A 4 13.60 -0.47 -0.43
N ALA A 5 13.64 -1.45 0.48
CA ALA A 5 12.76 -2.62 0.41
C ALA A 5 11.29 -2.22 0.49
N VAL A 6 10.93 -1.31 1.41
CA VAL A 6 9.57 -0.75 1.54
C VAL A 6 9.15 -0.03 0.26
N ALA A 7 9.99 0.87 -0.28
CA ALA A 7 9.71 1.58 -1.52
C ALA A 7 9.44 0.64 -2.70
N THR A 8 10.24 -0.43 -2.82
CA THR A 8 10.07 -1.46 -3.86
C THR A 8 8.77 -2.25 -3.64
N ALA A 9 8.50 -2.71 -2.42
CA ALA A 9 7.29 -3.46 -2.09
C ALA A 9 6.02 -2.64 -2.36
N CYS A 10 5.97 -1.39 -1.90
CA CYS A 10 4.87 -0.47 -2.18
C CYS A 10 4.69 -0.22 -3.67
N SER A 11 5.78 -0.02 -4.42
CA SER A 11 5.69 0.22 -5.87
C SER A 11 5.10 -0.98 -6.63
N ILE A 12 5.50 -2.20 -6.25
CA ILE A 12 4.95 -3.43 -6.85
C ILE A 12 3.48 -3.58 -6.49
N ALA A 13 3.12 -3.44 -5.20
CA ALA A 13 1.73 -3.55 -4.74
C ALA A 13 0.81 -2.54 -5.44
N VAL A 14 1.22 -1.27 -5.54
CA VAL A 14 0.45 -0.23 -6.26
C VAL A 14 0.27 -0.60 -7.73
N SER A 15 1.35 -1.02 -8.40
CA SER A 15 1.30 -1.37 -9.82
C SER A 15 0.45 -2.60 -10.10
N ARG A 16 0.45 -3.60 -9.23
CA ARG A 16 -0.31 -4.85 -9.39
C ARG A 16 -1.79 -4.70 -9.09
N THR A 17 -2.12 -3.74 -8.24
CA THR A 17 -3.51 -3.47 -7.86
C THR A 17 -4.18 -2.43 -8.73
N GLU A 18 -3.45 -1.75 -9.63
CA GLU A 18 -3.95 -0.61 -10.40
C GLU A 18 -4.57 0.44 -9.46
N LEU A 19 -3.86 0.71 -8.36
CA LEU A 19 -4.22 1.74 -7.40
C LEU A 19 -3.70 3.08 -7.91
N ASP A 20 -4.60 3.89 -8.46
CA ASP A 20 -4.28 5.21 -9.03
C ASP A 20 -4.77 6.35 -8.14
N GLY A 21 -4.12 7.52 -8.25
CA GLY A 21 -4.53 8.76 -7.60
C GLY A 21 -3.36 9.65 -7.19
N ASP A 22 -3.59 10.96 -7.12
CA ASP A 22 -2.53 11.92 -6.77
C ASP A 22 -1.89 11.60 -5.41
N GLU A 23 -2.68 11.20 -4.41
CA GLU A 23 -2.16 10.81 -3.09
C GLU A 23 -1.25 9.57 -3.15
N VAL A 24 -1.51 8.64 -4.07
CA VAL A 24 -0.71 7.43 -4.25
C VAL A 24 0.64 7.76 -4.87
N GLU A 25 0.65 8.58 -5.91
CA GLU A 25 1.87 9.05 -6.58
C GLU A 25 2.74 9.88 -5.63
N ASN A 26 2.13 10.82 -4.90
CA ASN A 26 2.82 11.65 -3.91
C ASN A 26 3.40 10.80 -2.77
N ALA A 27 2.66 9.80 -2.27
CA ALA A 27 3.15 8.88 -1.25
C ALA A 27 4.36 8.08 -1.73
N LEU A 28 4.29 7.49 -2.93
CA LEU A 28 5.42 6.78 -3.53
C LEU A 28 6.64 7.68 -3.69
N GLN A 29 6.45 8.94 -4.07
CA GLN A 29 7.55 9.89 -4.16
C GLN A 29 8.18 10.16 -2.79
N CYS A 30 7.36 10.43 -1.77
CA CYS A 30 7.85 10.63 -0.39
C CYS A 30 8.65 9.43 0.12
N ILE A 31 8.16 8.21 -0.09
CA ILE A 31 8.86 6.98 0.35
C ILE A 31 10.18 6.80 -0.40
N ARG A 32 10.22 7.03 -1.72
CA ARG A 32 11.43 6.86 -2.54
C ARG A 32 12.51 7.89 -2.21
N GLU A 33 12.11 9.11 -1.87
CA GLU A 33 13.02 10.21 -1.58
C GLU A 33 13.33 10.37 -0.08
N ASP A 34 12.80 9.49 0.77
CA ASP A 34 12.91 9.58 2.24
C ASP A 34 12.46 10.96 2.75
N ARG A 35 11.37 11.47 2.16
CA ARG A 35 10.80 12.78 2.48
C ARG A 35 9.62 12.63 3.41
N LEU A 36 9.60 13.44 4.47
CA LEU A 36 8.47 13.54 5.38
C LEU A 36 7.20 13.93 4.60
N PRO A 37 6.10 13.17 4.73
CA PRO A 37 4.80 13.54 4.17
C PRO A 37 4.20 14.71 4.95
N ASP A 38 3.38 15.52 4.28
CA ASP A 38 2.55 16.50 4.99
C ASP A 38 1.27 15.84 5.54
N GLU A 39 0.63 16.53 6.48
CA GLU A 39 -0.59 16.03 7.14
C GLU A 39 -1.75 15.87 6.16
N VAL A 40 -1.78 16.65 5.08
CA VAL A 40 -2.82 16.56 4.05
C VAL A 40 -2.72 15.25 3.29
N LEU A 41 -1.51 14.85 2.90
CA LEU A 41 -1.23 13.58 2.24
C LEU A 41 -1.60 12.39 3.13
N ILE A 42 -1.19 12.43 4.40
CA ILE A 42 -1.55 11.39 5.38
C ILE A 42 -3.06 11.25 5.52
N ASN A 43 -3.79 12.37 5.66
CA ASN A 43 -5.24 12.35 5.78
C ASN A 43 -5.93 11.84 4.52
N ARG A 44 -5.45 12.20 3.33
CA ARG A 44 -5.97 11.69 2.05
C ARG A 44 -5.77 10.18 1.92
N LEU A 45 -4.58 9.68 2.21
CA LEU A 45 -4.29 8.24 2.20
C LEU A 45 -5.13 7.48 3.24
N SER A 46 -5.25 8.01 4.45
CA SER A 46 -6.08 7.42 5.50
C SER A 46 -7.55 7.30 5.08
N LEU A 47 -8.08 8.36 4.46
CA LEU A 47 -9.44 8.35 3.90
C LEU A 47 -9.57 7.36 2.75
N LEU A 48 -8.58 7.28 1.86
CA LEU A 48 -8.54 6.31 0.77
C LEU A 48 -8.60 4.86 1.29
N VAL A 49 -7.78 4.54 2.30
CA VAL A 49 -7.79 3.22 2.96
C VAL A 49 -9.17 2.92 3.53
N SER A 50 -9.73 3.83 4.33
CA SER A 50 -11.06 3.65 4.94
C SER A 50 -12.14 3.41 3.89
N ASN A 51 -12.16 4.21 2.82
CA ASN A 51 -13.16 4.07 1.77
C ASN A 51 -13.04 2.75 1.00
N LEU A 52 -11.82 2.26 0.76
CA LEU A 52 -11.59 0.99 0.10
C LEU A 52 -11.99 -0.18 1.00
N ASP A 53 -11.65 -0.14 2.29
CA ASP A 53 -12.07 -1.17 3.25
C ASP A 53 -13.60 -1.21 3.38
N ASP A 54 -14.26 -0.06 3.52
CA ASP A 54 -15.73 0.02 3.58
C ASP A 54 -16.38 -0.55 2.30
N LEU A 55 -15.83 -0.22 1.12
CA LEU A 55 -16.32 -0.74 -0.14
C LEU A 55 -16.08 -2.25 -0.27
N TYR A 56 -14.94 -2.76 0.20
CA TYR A 56 -14.65 -4.18 0.25
C TYR A 56 -15.71 -4.92 1.06
N PHE A 57 -15.99 -4.48 2.29
CA PHE A 57 -16.98 -5.13 3.15
C PHE A 57 -18.37 -5.13 2.51
N GLN A 58 -18.80 -4.01 1.91
CA GLN A 58 -20.08 -3.93 1.21
C GLN A 58 -20.19 -4.92 0.04
N LEU A 59 -19.10 -5.07 -0.73
CA LEU A 59 -19.07 -5.99 -1.88
C LEU A 59 -18.98 -7.46 -1.44
N ASP A 60 -18.21 -7.76 -0.40
CA ASP A 60 -18.04 -9.11 0.15
C ASP A 60 -19.36 -9.62 0.73
N GLU A 61 -20.06 -8.79 1.51
CA GLU A 61 -21.40 -9.11 2.04
C GLU A 61 -22.44 -9.34 0.92
N ALA A 62 -22.29 -8.65 -0.21
CA ALA A 62 -23.12 -8.85 -1.38
C ALA A 62 -22.72 -10.07 -2.24
N GLY A 63 -21.59 -10.73 -1.93
CA GLY A 63 -21.03 -11.82 -2.72
C GLY A 63 -20.53 -11.37 -4.10
N ASP A 64 -20.17 -10.10 -4.26
CA ASP A 64 -19.66 -9.56 -5.52
C ASP A 64 -18.19 -9.98 -5.72
N SER A 65 -17.93 -10.60 -6.87
CA SER A 65 -16.59 -10.98 -7.34
C SER A 65 -15.55 -9.86 -7.32
N LYS A 66 -15.97 -8.59 -7.32
CA LYS A 66 -15.08 -7.43 -7.25
C LYS A 66 -14.47 -7.19 -5.86
N ALA A 67 -15.03 -7.79 -4.81
CA ALA A 67 -14.59 -7.59 -3.43
C ALA A 67 -13.07 -7.82 -3.29
N ILE A 68 -12.54 -8.88 -3.89
CA ILE A 68 -11.11 -9.21 -3.80
C ILE A 68 -10.21 -8.15 -4.43
N ASN A 69 -10.61 -7.53 -5.55
CA ASN A 69 -9.84 -6.46 -6.17
C ASN A 69 -9.80 -5.23 -5.26
N ILE A 70 -10.95 -4.87 -4.66
CA ILE A 70 -11.02 -3.75 -3.73
C ILE A 70 -10.22 -4.01 -2.45
N PHE A 71 -10.26 -5.25 -1.92
CA PHE A 71 -9.41 -5.67 -0.81
C PHE A 71 -7.93 -5.44 -1.15
N SER A 72 -7.46 -5.95 -2.30
CA SER A 72 -6.08 -5.78 -2.73
C SER A 72 -5.67 -4.30 -2.82
N LYS A 73 -6.53 -3.44 -3.37
CA LYS A 73 -6.31 -1.97 -3.39
C LYS A 73 -6.22 -1.38 -1.99
N ALA A 74 -7.08 -1.81 -1.05
CA ALA A 74 -7.05 -1.35 0.33
C ALA A 74 -5.73 -1.73 1.04
N ARG A 75 -5.23 -2.95 0.80
CA ARG A 75 -3.94 -3.41 1.33
C ARG A 75 -2.78 -2.61 0.71
N ALA A 76 -2.80 -2.35 -0.60
CA ALA A 76 -1.78 -1.51 -1.25
C ALA A 76 -1.77 -0.07 -0.71
N ALA A 77 -2.93 0.54 -0.48
CA ALA A 77 -3.05 1.86 0.13
C ALA A 77 -2.55 1.87 1.58
N SER A 78 -2.88 0.82 2.35
CA SER A 78 -2.39 0.64 3.73
C SER A 78 -0.87 0.53 3.77
N ALA A 79 -0.28 -0.20 2.82
CA ALA A 79 1.17 -0.33 2.70
C ALA A 79 1.85 1.05 2.55
N LEU A 80 1.29 1.94 1.73
CA LEU A 80 1.79 3.31 1.56
C LEU A 80 1.66 4.11 2.86
N LEU A 81 0.50 4.05 3.51
CA LEU A 81 0.24 4.79 4.75
C LEU A 81 1.20 4.37 5.87
N PHE A 82 1.45 3.07 6.01
CA PHE A 82 2.43 2.56 6.98
C PHE A 82 3.87 2.90 6.62
N ALA A 83 4.23 2.89 5.34
CA ALA A 83 5.58 3.26 4.86
C ALA A 83 5.93 4.72 5.20
N LEU A 84 4.92 5.59 5.22
CA LEU A 84 5.03 7.00 5.55
C LEU A 84 5.10 7.28 7.06
N SER A 85 5.06 6.24 7.90
CA SER A 85 5.22 6.39 9.34
C SER A 85 6.70 6.32 9.74
N ASP A 86 7.16 7.29 10.53
CA ASP A 86 8.54 7.37 11.05
C ASP A 86 8.92 6.25 12.05
N LYS A 87 8.06 5.27 12.27
CA LYS A 87 8.23 4.23 13.28
C LYS A 87 8.60 2.90 12.62
N SER A 88 9.74 2.32 13.04
CA SER A 88 10.26 1.06 12.48
C SER A 88 9.26 -0.12 12.45
N PRO A 89 8.38 -0.36 13.45
CA PRO A 89 7.36 -1.41 13.36
C PRO A 89 6.41 -1.23 12.17
N GLN A 90 6.09 0.01 11.82
CA GLN A 90 5.18 0.35 10.72
C GLN A 90 5.83 0.05 9.37
N LEU A 91 7.16 0.08 9.25
CA LEU A 91 7.84 -0.36 8.03
C LEU A 91 7.66 -1.87 7.77
N ASN A 92 7.53 -2.68 8.83
CA ASN A 92 7.22 -4.10 8.66
C ASN A 92 5.77 -4.29 8.26
N GLU A 93 4.84 -3.58 8.91
CA GLU A 93 3.41 -3.61 8.53
C GLU A 93 3.22 -3.18 7.07
N SER A 94 3.96 -2.19 6.60
CA SER A 94 3.97 -1.78 5.19
C SER A 94 4.30 -2.94 4.25
N ILE A 95 5.33 -3.74 4.57
CA ILE A 95 5.71 -4.91 3.77
C ILE A 95 4.63 -5.99 3.86
N TYR A 96 4.06 -6.25 5.05
CA TYR A 96 2.98 -7.22 5.20
C TYR A 96 1.75 -6.86 4.35
N GLU A 97 1.34 -5.59 4.38
CA GLU A 97 0.23 -5.08 3.59
C GLU A 97 0.53 -5.15 2.08
N ALA A 98 1.76 -4.82 1.66
CA ALA A 98 2.17 -4.95 0.27
C ALA A 98 2.13 -6.41 -0.22
N LEU A 99 2.54 -7.37 0.62
CA LEU A 99 2.45 -8.80 0.32
C LEU A 99 0.99 -9.27 0.26
N ALA A 100 0.11 -8.76 1.13
CA ALA A 100 -1.31 -9.09 1.13
C ALA A 100 -2.07 -8.50 -0.07
N ALA A 101 -1.53 -7.45 -0.70
CA ALA A 101 -2.13 -6.79 -1.85
C ALA A 101 -1.99 -7.57 -3.16
N VAL A 102 -1.08 -8.55 -3.24
CA VAL A 102 -0.73 -9.25 -4.49
C VAL A 102 -1.02 -10.73 -4.41
N ASP A 103 -1.42 -11.33 -5.54
CA ASP A 103 -1.69 -12.77 -5.63
C ASP A 103 -0.41 -13.62 -5.54
N ASP A 104 0.72 -13.11 -6.02
CA ASP A 104 2.03 -13.76 -5.95
C ASP A 104 3.02 -12.93 -5.12
N PRO A 105 3.11 -13.18 -3.81
CA PRO A 105 4.05 -12.48 -2.93
C PRO A 105 5.53 -12.75 -3.27
N ALA A 106 5.84 -13.78 -4.06
CA ALA A 106 7.21 -14.10 -4.43
C ALA A 106 7.86 -12.94 -5.20
N GLU A 107 7.11 -12.26 -6.07
CA GLU A 107 7.58 -11.09 -6.81
C GLU A 107 8.14 -10.00 -5.89
N ILE A 108 7.44 -9.69 -4.80
CA ILE A 108 7.91 -8.72 -3.81
C ILE A 108 9.11 -9.28 -3.05
N THR A 109 9.01 -10.50 -2.51
CA THR A 109 10.08 -11.06 -1.67
C THR A 109 11.39 -11.24 -2.41
N ASP A 110 11.36 -11.58 -3.70
CA ASP A 110 12.55 -11.70 -4.53
C ASP A 110 13.11 -10.31 -4.83
N SER A 111 12.26 -9.33 -5.17
CA SER A 111 12.68 -7.96 -5.48
C SER A 111 13.34 -7.23 -4.30
N ILE A 112 12.94 -7.54 -3.05
CA ILE A 112 13.52 -6.89 -1.86
C ILE A 112 14.74 -7.62 -1.28
N LYS A 113 14.97 -8.90 -1.62
CA LYS A 113 16.17 -9.66 -1.19
C LYS A 113 17.44 -9.24 -1.94
N PHE A 114 17.29 -8.77 -3.17
CA PHE A 114 18.40 -8.37 -4.04
C PHE A 114 18.58 -6.84 -4.17
N GLY A 115 17.79 -6.06 -3.42
CA GLY A 115 17.79 -4.59 -3.43
C GLY A 115 18.69 -3.94 -2.38
#